data_AF-A0AAU9KAC4-F1
#
_entry.id   AF-A0AAU9KAC4-F1
#
_cell.length_a   1.000
_cell.length_b   1.000
_cell.length_c   1.000
_cell.angle_alpha   90.00
_cell.angle_beta   90.00
_cell.angle_gamma   90.00
#
_symmetry.space_group_name_H-M   'P 1'
#
loop_
_entity.id
_entity.type
_entity.pdbx_description
1 polymer ?
#
loop_
_entity_poly.entity_id
_entity_poly.type
_entity_poly.pdbx_seq_one_letter_code
_entity_poly.pdbx_strand_id
1 'polypeptide(L)'
;MMKDIDMADVQDLYNDLSENRILDEDSSSIYQSISSINPQESQDSIKNDVNEIKKPGRKRDRDTQILSMFFTRKSKAGTPPKKEYLRCKLIRGHKRANRQIKDGVHPSKTIHKFDLANGKARDIWHTLQLHFFKNRYVLETESLTESGPTTDGKKKRGKEIIDKSTQKSFNTEYVKRYFLNEATKISFYYYVELIFADMNPDVLCDKFDFFCCKPLDHDASCTEKWTSLKIYLQKLMFEDLKLEPWRPEGESPLGGINGIPHNDLCMFNEELERVDIEKLEEIDLEDLIDSNMNYDWGDQEI
;
A
#
# COMPACT_ATOMS: atom_id res chain seq x y z
N MET A 1 -20.02 5.00 -32.81
CA MET A 1 -20.98 5.88 -32.10
C MET A 1 -20.83 5.62 -30.62
N MET A 2 -20.02 6.42 -29.92
CA MET A 2 -20.04 6.46 -28.46
C MET A 2 -21.32 7.21 -28.07
N LYS A 3 -22.14 6.61 -27.20
CA LYS A 3 -23.24 7.32 -26.58
C LYS A 3 -22.62 8.22 -25.52
N ASP A 4 -22.78 9.53 -25.67
CA ASP A 4 -22.47 10.46 -24.60
C ASP A 4 -23.37 10.06 -23.42
N ILE A 5 -22.75 9.64 -22.32
CA ILE A 5 -23.47 9.40 -21.07
C ILE A 5 -23.83 10.78 -20.56
N ASP A 6 -25.13 11.07 -20.47
CA ASP A 6 -25.64 12.35 -20.01
C ASP A 6 -25.25 12.52 -18.53
N MET A 7 -24.70 13.68 -18.18
CA MET A 7 -24.42 14.03 -16.79
C MET A 7 -25.69 14.03 -15.93
N ALA A 8 -26.87 14.22 -16.54
CA ALA A 8 -28.15 14.10 -15.86
C ALA A 8 -28.39 12.69 -15.28
N ASP A 9 -28.03 11.63 -16.02
CA ASP A 9 -28.20 10.24 -15.57
C ASP A 9 -27.30 9.91 -14.36
N VAL A 10 -26.15 10.59 -14.25
CA VAL A 10 -25.23 10.44 -13.10
C VAL A 10 -25.77 11.13 -11.85
N GLN A 11 -26.50 12.24 -12.03
CA GLN A 11 -27.11 12.98 -10.92
C GLN A 11 -28.34 12.26 -10.36
N ASP A 12 -29.13 11.60 -11.21
CA ASP A 12 -30.29 10.80 -10.76
C ASP A 12 -29.85 9.58 -9.95
N LEU A 13 -28.75 8.92 -10.34
CA LEU A 13 -28.12 7.86 -9.53
C LEU A 13 -27.63 8.36 -8.16
N TYR A 14 -27.24 9.63 -8.05
CA TYR A 14 -26.80 10.23 -6.79
C TYR A 14 -27.98 10.46 -5.82
N ASN A 15 -29.16 10.77 -6.35
CA ASN A 15 -30.35 11.03 -5.54
C ASN A 15 -30.98 9.72 -5.00
N ASP A 16 -31.04 8.66 -5.80
CA ASP A 16 -31.58 7.34 -5.42
C ASP A 16 -30.83 6.66 -4.25
N LEU A 17 -29.54 6.98 -4.07
CA LEU A 17 -28.72 6.45 -2.98
C LEU A 17 -28.85 7.23 -1.67
N SER A 18 -29.31 8.48 -1.72
CA SER A 18 -29.48 9.31 -0.52
C SER A 18 -30.72 8.96 0.30
N GLU A 19 -31.70 8.29 -0.31
CA GLU A 19 -33.00 7.97 0.32
C GLU A 19 -33.07 6.59 1.00
N ASN A 20 -32.08 5.71 0.82
CA ASN A 20 -32.12 4.32 1.32
C ASN A 20 -31.24 4.04 2.55
N ARG A 21 -30.95 5.05 3.37
CA ARG A 21 -30.20 4.85 4.62
C ARG A 21 -31.11 4.30 5.72
N ILE A 22 -31.32 2.99 5.70
CA ILE A 22 -31.98 2.23 6.77
C ILE A 22 -31.11 2.35 8.04
N LEU A 23 -31.67 2.95 9.09
CA LEU A 23 -31.10 2.98 10.43
C LEU A 23 -31.45 1.66 11.11
N ASP A 24 -30.53 0.71 11.14
CA ASP A 24 -30.64 -0.47 12.00
C ASP A 24 -30.07 -0.13 13.39
N GLU A 25 -30.98 0.32 14.27
CA GLU A 25 -30.79 0.32 15.71
C GLU A 25 -31.15 -1.07 16.25
N ASP A 26 -30.15 -1.91 16.56
CA ASP A 26 -30.14 -2.79 17.73
C ASP A 26 -29.00 -3.81 17.67
N SER A 27 -27.97 -3.60 18.48
CA SER A 27 -27.05 -4.67 18.93
C SER A 27 -26.39 -4.27 20.22
N SER A 28 -27.18 -4.29 21.31
CA SER A 28 -26.70 -4.13 22.68
C SER A 28 -27.05 -5.38 23.50
N SER A 29 -26.42 -6.51 23.20
CA SER A 29 -26.39 -7.67 24.11
C SER A 29 -25.42 -8.70 23.55
N ILE A 30 -24.22 -8.78 24.13
CA ILE A 30 -23.31 -9.94 24.23
C ILE A 30 -21.98 -9.36 24.74
N TYR A 31 -21.86 -9.09 26.04
CA TYR A 31 -20.57 -8.97 26.74
C TYR A 31 -20.81 -9.12 28.25
N GLN A 32 -21.20 -10.32 28.67
CA GLN A 32 -20.99 -10.78 30.04
C GLN A 32 -20.53 -12.24 29.95
N SER A 33 -19.52 -12.57 30.76
CA SER A 33 -18.90 -13.89 30.97
C SER A 33 -17.56 -14.14 30.27
N ILE A 34 -16.50 -13.45 30.70
CA ILE A 34 -15.20 -14.10 30.96
C ILE A 34 -14.58 -13.46 32.20
N SER A 35 -14.79 -14.08 33.35
CA SER A 35 -14.02 -13.85 34.58
C SER A 35 -13.49 -15.19 35.06
N SER A 36 -12.23 -15.18 35.52
CA SER A 36 -11.53 -16.24 36.25
C SER A 36 -10.58 -17.14 35.43
N ILE A 37 -9.41 -16.60 35.08
CA ILE A 37 -8.18 -17.40 35.01
C ILE A 37 -7.13 -16.69 35.87
N ASN A 38 -6.64 -17.41 36.86
CA ASN A 38 -5.69 -16.99 37.88
C ASN A 38 -4.28 -17.43 37.45
N PRO A 39 -3.30 -16.54 37.26
CA PRO A 39 -1.92 -16.94 37.03
C PRO A 39 -1.04 -16.55 38.21
N GLN A 40 -0.88 -17.48 39.15
CA GLN A 40 0.30 -17.54 40.01
C GLN A 40 0.89 -18.93 39.84
N GLU A 41 2.04 -19.03 39.18
CA GLU A 41 3.20 -19.81 39.63
C GLU A 41 4.33 -19.84 38.59
N SER A 42 5.55 -19.86 39.12
CA SER A 42 6.85 -20.08 38.46
C SER A 42 7.50 -18.92 37.72
N GLN A 43 7.88 -17.89 38.48
CA GLN A 43 9.16 -17.22 38.23
C GLN A 43 10.23 -18.02 38.96
N ASP A 44 10.98 -18.84 38.22
CA ASP A 44 12.39 -19.13 38.53
C ASP A 44 12.98 -19.98 37.41
N SER A 45 14.20 -19.61 37.00
CA SER A 45 15.08 -20.34 36.07
C SER A 45 14.81 -20.11 34.57
N ILE A 46 15.48 -19.13 33.99
CA ILE A 46 16.33 -19.23 32.78
C ILE A 46 17.06 -17.88 32.67
N LYS A 47 18.21 -17.77 33.33
CA LYS A 47 19.25 -16.80 32.98
C LYS A 47 20.45 -17.64 32.63
N ASN A 48 20.63 -17.99 31.35
CA ASN A 48 21.92 -18.42 30.81
C ASN A 48 21.89 -18.35 29.27
N ASP A 49 22.93 -17.69 28.75
CA ASP A 49 23.51 -17.83 27.42
C ASP A 49 22.64 -17.61 26.19
N VAL A 50 22.59 -16.35 25.73
CA VAL A 50 22.79 -16.08 24.30
C VAL A 50 23.58 -14.76 24.14
N ASN A 51 24.91 -14.82 24.24
CA ASN A 51 25.78 -13.82 23.60
C ASN A 51 25.70 -14.07 22.08
N GLU A 52 24.62 -13.60 21.47
CA GLU A 52 24.42 -13.66 20.03
C GLU A 52 25.40 -12.68 19.38
N ILE A 53 26.45 -13.24 18.76
CA ILE A 53 27.42 -12.48 17.98
C ILE A 53 26.65 -11.85 16.80
N LYS A 54 26.21 -10.60 16.98
CA LYS A 54 25.52 -9.80 15.96
C LYS A 54 26.46 -9.65 14.77
N LYS A 55 26.31 -10.50 13.76
CA LYS A 55 27.05 -10.37 12.50
C LYS A 55 26.77 -8.98 11.92
N PRO A 56 27.79 -8.23 11.48
CA PRO A 56 27.61 -6.88 10.95
C PRO A 56 26.79 -6.94 9.65
N GLY A 57 25.49 -6.71 9.78
CA GLY A 57 24.55 -6.66 8.67
C GLY A 57 23.87 -5.30 8.61
N ARG A 58 23.70 -4.75 7.40
CA ARG A 58 22.87 -3.55 7.19
C ARG A 58 21.45 -3.84 7.65
N LYS A 59 20.89 -3.01 8.54
CA LYS A 59 19.48 -3.10 8.96
C LYS A 59 18.59 -3.13 7.71
N ARG A 60 17.68 -4.10 7.65
CA ARG A 60 16.74 -4.22 6.53
C ARG A 60 15.72 -3.08 6.64
N ASP A 61 15.56 -2.38 5.53
CA ASP A 61 14.51 -1.37 5.35
C ASP A 61 13.11 -1.98 5.59
N ARG A 62 12.16 -1.19 6.12
CA ARG A 62 10.81 -1.66 6.51
C ARG A 62 10.10 -2.32 5.33
N ASP A 63 10.20 -1.72 4.15
CA ASP A 63 9.73 -2.25 2.88
C ASP A 63 10.23 -3.67 2.60
N THR A 64 11.52 -3.90 2.86
CA THR A 64 12.17 -5.18 2.61
C THR A 64 11.64 -6.24 3.56
N GLN A 65 11.31 -5.87 4.79
CA GLN A 65 10.74 -6.79 5.77
C GLN A 65 9.36 -7.27 5.33
N ILE A 66 8.47 -6.34 4.93
CA ILE A 66 7.11 -6.70 4.49
C ILE A 66 7.15 -7.59 3.25
N LEU A 67 7.94 -7.22 2.23
CA LEU A 67 8.05 -8.05 1.03
C LEU A 67 8.72 -9.40 1.31
N SER A 68 9.57 -9.50 2.32
CA SER A 68 10.20 -10.79 2.68
C SER A 68 9.24 -11.81 3.29
N MET A 69 8.03 -11.40 3.65
CA MET A 69 6.96 -12.30 4.08
C MET A 69 6.30 -13.06 2.92
N PHE A 70 6.62 -12.67 1.68
CA PHE A 70 6.06 -13.24 0.46
C PHE A 70 7.14 -13.88 -0.40
N PHE A 71 6.72 -14.72 -1.34
CA PHE A 71 7.61 -15.29 -2.34
C PHE A 71 6.94 -15.42 -3.71
N THR A 72 7.77 -15.39 -4.76
CA THR A 72 7.30 -15.41 -6.15
C THR A 72 7.25 -16.83 -6.73
N ARG A 73 6.21 -17.13 -7.53
CA ARG A 73 6.03 -18.43 -8.20
C ARG A 73 7.19 -18.83 -9.10
N LYS A 74 7.84 -17.86 -9.73
CA LYS A 74 8.87 -18.09 -10.76
C LYS A 74 10.26 -18.39 -10.20
N SER A 75 10.48 -18.17 -8.91
CA SER A 75 11.79 -18.39 -8.30
C SER A 75 11.87 -19.80 -7.72
N LYS A 76 12.85 -20.59 -8.16
CA LYS A 76 13.12 -21.93 -7.60
C LYS A 76 13.41 -21.90 -6.09
N ALA A 77 13.80 -20.73 -5.57
CA ALA A 77 14.23 -20.53 -4.18
C ALA A 77 13.23 -19.72 -3.33
N GLY A 78 12.02 -19.43 -3.82
CA GLY A 78 11.05 -18.64 -3.04
C GLY A 78 11.54 -17.23 -2.69
N THR A 79 12.16 -16.53 -3.64
CA THR A 79 12.68 -15.18 -3.42
C THR A 79 11.54 -14.18 -3.21
N PRO A 80 11.71 -13.20 -2.30
CA PRO A 80 10.78 -12.11 -2.12
C PRO A 80 10.46 -11.35 -3.42
N PRO A 81 9.22 -10.87 -3.62
CA PRO A 81 8.89 -10.00 -4.72
C PRO A 81 9.71 -8.71 -4.68
N LYS A 82 10.18 -8.26 -5.84
CA LYS A 82 10.90 -6.98 -5.96
C LYS A 82 9.94 -5.81 -5.79
N LYS A 83 10.33 -4.80 -5.02
CA LYS A 83 9.57 -3.54 -4.81
C LYS A 83 9.14 -2.87 -6.13
N GLU A 84 10.06 -2.74 -7.08
CA GLU A 84 9.76 -2.15 -8.39
C GLU A 84 8.71 -2.94 -9.19
N TYR A 85 8.71 -4.27 -9.06
CA TYR A 85 7.73 -5.12 -9.73
C TYR A 85 6.33 -4.92 -9.15
N LEU A 86 6.22 -4.86 -7.82
CA LEU A 86 4.96 -4.57 -7.14
C LEU A 86 4.41 -3.19 -7.54
N ARG A 87 5.24 -2.13 -7.46
CA ARG A 87 4.88 -0.77 -7.88
C ARG A 87 4.40 -0.73 -9.34
N CYS A 88 5.15 -1.36 -10.25
CA CYS A 88 4.79 -1.49 -11.65
C CYS A 88 3.42 -2.17 -11.85
N LYS A 89 3.21 -3.31 -11.19
CA LYS A 89 1.98 -4.09 -11.30
C LYS A 89 0.77 -3.28 -10.85
N LEU A 90 0.88 -2.59 -9.72
CA LEU A 90 -0.20 -1.79 -9.15
C LEU A 90 -0.52 -0.56 -9.97
N ILE A 91 0.49 0.23 -10.37
CA ILE A 91 0.27 1.42 -11.19
C ILE A 91 -0.36 1.04 -12.54
N ARG A 92 0.11 -0.03 -13.18
CA ARG A 92 -0.48 -0.51 -14.44
C ARG A 92 -1.93 -0.95 -14.27
N GLY A 93 -2.23 -1.67 -13.19
CA GLY A 93 -3.58 -2.07 -12.88
C GLY A 93 -4.48 -0.87 -12.59
N HIS A 94 -4.01 0.13 -11.83
CA HIS A 94 -4.76 1.36 -11.54
C HIS A 94 -5.07 2.14 -12.82
N LYS A 95 -4.07 2.38 -13.68
CA LYS A 95 -4.29 2.99 -15.01
C LYS A 95 -5.29 2.19 -15.85
N ARG A 96 -5.29 0.85 -15.75
CA ARG A 96 -6.24 -0.02 -16.46
C ARG A 96 -7.65 0.11 -15.90
N ALA A 97 -7.81 0.16 -14.58
CA ALA A 97 -9.08 0.41 -13.92
C ALA A 97 -9.69 1.74 -14.40
N ASN A 98 -8.91 2.82 -14.43
CA ASN A 98 -9.36 4.13 -14.92
C ASN A 98 -9.84 4.09 -16.37
N ARG A 99 -9.14 3.38 -17.26
CA ARG A 99 -9.61 3.20 -18.65
C ARG A 99 -10.89 2.37 -18.73
N GLN A 100 -11.01 1.34 -17.90
CA GLN A 100 -12.24 0.54 -17.84
C GLN A 100 -13.43 1.35 -17.30
N ILE A 101 -13.21 2.23 -16.32
CA ILE A 101 -14.23 3.17 -15.84
C ILE A 101 -14.67 4.09 -16.99
N LYS A 102 -13.71 4.72 -17.69
CA LYS A 102 -13.97 5.57 -18.85
C LYS A 102 -14.81 4.86 -19.91
N ASP A 103 -14.49 3.60 -20.19
CA ASP A 103 -15.14 2.79 -21.21
C ASP A 103 -16.45 2.13 -20.72
N GLY A 104 -16.83 2.30 -19.44
CA GLY A 104 -18.00 1.65 -18.85
C GLY A 104 -17.87 0.12 -18.71
N VAL A 105 -16.65 -0.39 -18.63
CA VAL A 105 -16.33 -1.83 -18.61
C VAL A 105 -16.08 -2.32 -17.18
N HIS A 106 -16.79 -3.37 -16.78
CA HIS A 106 -16.53 -4.07 -15.51
C HIS A 106 -15.19 -4.83 -15.53
N PRO A 107 -14.36 -4.75 -14.46
CA PRO A 107 -13.13 -5.52 -14.38
C PRO A 107 -13.40 -7.02 -14.15
N SER A 108 -13.40 -7.79 -15.24
CA SER A 108 -13.55 -9.25 -15.23
C SER A 108 -12.22 -10.00 -15.20
N LYS A 109 -11.09 -9.29 -15.35
CA LYS A 109 -9.73 -9.86 -15.48
C LYS A 109 -8.74 -8.99 -14.72
N THR A 110 -7.54 -9.53 -14.51
CA THR A 110 -6.39 -8.85 -13.85
C THR A 110 -6.55 -8.64 -12.34
N ILE A 111 -5.61 -7.92 -11.74
CA ILE A 111 -5.43 -7.80 -10.29
C ILE A 111 -6.62 -7.17 -9.57
N HIS A 112 -7.37 -6.27 -10.23
CA HIS A 112 -8.53 -5.60 -9.68
C HIS A 112 -9.86 -6.22 -10.13
N LYS A 113 -9.83 -7.47 -10.60
CA LYS A 113 -11.06 -8.26 -10.80
C LYS A 113 -11.79 -8.40 -9.46
N PHE A 114 -13.10 -8.21 -9.48
CA PHE A 114 -13.98 -8.47 -8.33
C PHE A 114 -15.33 -9.03 -8.78
N ASP A 115 -16.02 -9.68 -7.83
CA ASP A 115 -17.37 -10.20 -8.01
C ASP A 115 -18.40 -9.10 -7.72
N LEU A 116 -19.39 -8.93 -8.59
CA LEU A 116 -20.49 -7.98 -8.39
C LEU A 116 -21.39 -8.36 -7.22
N ALA A 117 -21.39 -9.62 -6.78
CA ALA A 117 -22.07 -10.06 -5.57
C ALA A 117 -21.38 -9.54 -4.28
N ASN A 118 -20.10 -9.15 -4.34
CA ASN A 118 -19.41 -8.54 -3.22
C ASN A 118 -19.81 -7.06 -3.11
N GLY A 119 -20.79 -6.78 -2.24
CA GLY A 119 -21.32 -5.43 -2.01
C GLY A 119 -20.22 -4.41 -1.69
N LYS A 120 -19.29 -4.75 -0.80
CA LYS A 120 -18.16 -3.88 -0.45
C LYS A 120 -17.31 -3.51 -1.67
N ALA A 121 -16.93 -4.50 -2.48
CA ALA A 121 -16.13 -4.26 -3.69
C ALA A 121 -16.88 -3.40 -4.72
N ARG A 122 -18.19 -3.63 -4.87
CA ARG A 122 -19.06 -2.83 -5.75
C ARG A 122 -19.13 -1.37 -5.29
N ASP A 123 -19.29 -1.13 -3.99
CA ASP A 123 -19.40 0.22 -3.44
C ASP A 123 -18.07 0.99 -3.57
N ILE A 124 -16.93 0.30 -3.36
CA ILE A 124 -15.60 0.87 -3.62
C ILE A 124 -15.42 1.18 -5.11
N TRP A 125 -15.83 0.28 -6.00
CA TRP A 125 -15.76 0.52 -7.45
C TRP A 125 -16.60 1.72 -7.85
N HIS A 126 -17.81 1.87 -7.30
CA HIS A 126 -18.66 3.03 -7.54
C HIS A 126 -17.99 4.33 -7.06
N THR A 127 -17.41 4.32 -5.86
CA THR A 127 -16.64 5.45 -5.32
C THR A 127 -15.48 5.83 -6.24
N LEU A 128 -14.75 4.83 -6.75
CA LEU A 128 -13.67 5.02 -7.71
C LEU A 128 -14.18 5.63 -9.03
N GLN A 129 -15.35 5.23 -9.52
CA GLN A 129 -16.00 5.81 -10.70
C GLN A 129 -16.36 7.28 -10.49
N LEU A 130 -17.03 7.61 -9.38
CA LEU A 130 -17.39 8.99 -9.03
C LEU A 130 -16.15 9.89 -8.98
N HIS A 131 -15.10 9.43 -8.28
CA HIS A 131 -13.85 10.16 -8.18
C HIS A 131 -13.16 10.33 -9.54
N PHE A 132 -13.20 9.29 -10.39
CA PHE A 132 -12.69 9.36 -11.75
C PHE A 132 -13.38 10.44 -12.57
N PHE A 133 -14.72 10.47 -12.61
CA PHE A 133 -15.45 11.44 -13.41
C PHE A 133 -15.30 12.87 -12.87
N LYS A 134 -15.24 13.05 -11.54
CA LYS A 134 -14.93 14.35 -10.91
C LYS A 134 -13.55 14.89 -11.30
N ASN A 135 -12.56 14.01 -11.55
CA ASN A 135 -11.18 14.37 -11.85
C ASN A 135 -10.72 13.89 -13.24
N ARG A 136 -11.66 13.81 -14.18
CA ARG A 136 -11.51 13.11 -15.46
C ARG A 136 -10.26 13.54 -16.23
N TYR A 137 -10.03 14.84 -16.37
CA TYR A 137 -8.90 15.36 -17.16
C TYR A 137 -7.55 14.85 -16.65
N VAL A 138 -7.34 14.92 -15.33
CA VAL A 138 -6.09 14.47 -14.69
C VAL A 138 -5.93 12.96 -14.85
N LEU A 139 -6.97 12.20 -14.48
CA LEU A 139 -6.88 10.74 -14.42
C LEU A 139 -6.85 10.09 -15.80
N GLU A 140 -7.49 10.67 -16.82
CA GLU A 140 -7.34 10.22 -18.20
C GLU A 140 -5.90 10.42 -18.70
N THR A 141 -5.33 11.60 -18.47
CA THR A 141 -3.97 11.96 -18.88
C THR A 141 -2.92 11.04 -18.24
N GLU A 142 -3.05 10.80 -16.94
CA GLU A 142 -2.15 9.90 -16.20
C GLU A 142 -2.33 8.43 -16.60
N SER A 143 -3.51 8.04 -17.09
CA SER A 143 -3.84 6.65 -17.44
C SER A 143 -3.45 6.26 -18.86
N LEU A 144 -2.92 7.18 -19.67
CA LEU A 144 -2.38 6.88 -20.99
C LEU A 144 -1.19 5.91 -20.89
N THR A 145 -1.11 4.98 -21.86
CA THR A 145 0.00 4.03 -21.94
C THR A 145 1.33 4.70 -22.29
N GLU A 146 1.26 5.83 -22.99
CA GLU A 146 2.42 6.63 -23.41
C GLU A 146 3.04 7.39 -22.22
N SER A 147 2.23 7.73 -21.22
CA SER A 147 2.66 8.35 -19.96
C SER A 147 3.43 7.41 -19.02
N GLY A 148 3.61 6.13 -19.41
CA GLY A 148 4.39 5.12 -18.66
C GLY A 148 5.90 5.17 -18.94
N PRO A 149 6.72 4.42 -18.17
CA PRO A 149 8.14 4.26 -18.50
C PRO A 149 8.32 3.48 -19.81
N THR A 150 9.50 3.52 -20.42
CA THR A 150 9.75 2.90 -21.75
C THR A 150 9.43 1.40 -21.84
N THR A 151 9.39 0.68 -20.71
CA THR A 151 8.94 -0.73 -20.62
C THR A 151 7.43 -0.91 -20.82
N ASP A 152 6.65 0.18 -20.81
CA ASP A 152 5.23 0.23 -21.09
C ASP A 152 5.02 0.88 -22.47
N GLY A 153 4.69 0.08 -23.48
CA GLY A 153 4.36 0.59 -24.82
C GLY A 153 5.54 0.83 -25.77
N LYS A 154 6.71 0.20 -25.55
CA LYS A 154 7.89 0.30 -26.45
C LYS A 154 7.58 0.09 -27.95
N LYS A 155 6.52 -0.67 -28.28
CA LYS A 155 6.08 -0.92 -29.66
C LYS A 155 5.21 0.19 -30.28
N LYS A 156 4.62 1.08 -29.48
CA LYS A 156 3.68 2.12 -29.94
C LYS A 156 4.31 3.51 -30.07
N ARG A 157 5.42 3.78 -29.37
CA ARG A 157 6.11 5.08 -29.50
C ARG A 157 6.94 5.07 -30.78
N GLY A 158 6.71 6.06 -31.65
CA GLY A 158 7.65 6.35 -32.74
C GLY A 158 9.05 6.62 -32.19
N LYS A 159 10.10 6.32 -32.96
CA LYS A 159 11.51 6.52 -32.55
C LYS A 159 11.81 7.96 -32.09
N GLU A 160 10.99 8.92 -32.49
CA GLU A 160 11.14 10.36 -32.20
C GLU A 160 10.64 10.77 -30.80
N ILE A 161 9.82 9.96 -30.12
CA ILE A 161 9.24 10.28 -28.78
C ILE A 161 9.94 9.48 -27.67
N ILE A 162 11.24 9.24 -27.79
CA ILE A 162 12.06 8.81 -26.67
C ILE A 162 12.93 10.00 -26.30
N ASP A 163 12.31 10.98 -25.64
CA ASP A 163 13.07 12.04 -24.99
C ASP A 163 13.94 11.43 -23.88
N LYS A 164 15.16 11.96 -23.69
CA LYS A 164 16.12 11.54 -22.66
C LYS A 164 15.53 11.62 -21.25
N SER A 165 14.47 12.41 -21.07
CA SER A 165 13.71 12.57 -19.81
C SER A 165 12.82 11.36 -19.46
N THR A 166 12.53 10.46 -20.42
CA THR A 166 11.62 9.35 -20.20
C THR A 166 12.26 8.27 -19.33
N GLN A 167 11.64 7.97 -18.18
CA GLN A 167 12.14 6.96 -17.26
C GLN A 167 12.12 5.55 -17.88
N LYS A 168 13.17 4.77 -17.62
CA LYS A 168 13.34 3.42 -18.19
C LYS A 168 12.46 2.37 -17.49
N SER A 169 12.21 2.56 -16.19
CA SER A 169 11.45 1.64 -15.33
C SER A 169 10.50 2.40 -14.41
N PHE A 170 9.72 1.65 -13.63
CA PHE A 170 8.94 2.16 -12.51
C PHE A 170 9.86 2.41 -11.30
N ASN A 171 10.91 3.19 -11.52
CA ASN A 171 11.84 3.61 -10.46
C ASN A 171 11.18 4.63 -9.52
N THR A 172 11.88 4.96 -8.44
CA THR A 172 11.41 5.92 -7.42
C THR A 172 10.96 7.24 -8.05
N GLU A 173 11.71 7.79 -9.00
CA GLU A 173 11.39 9.07 -9.63
C GLU A 173 10.08 9.03 -10.43
N TYR A 174 9.89 8.00 -11.26
CA TYR A 174 8.64 7.82 -11.99
C TYR A 174 7.45 7.69 -11.05
N VAL A 175 7.58 6.87 -10.00
CA VAL A 175 6.51 6.58 -9.05
C VAL A 175 6.16 7.84 -8.25
N LYS A 176 7.16 8.63 -7.85
CA LYS A 176 6.96 9.91 -7.18
C LYS A 176 6.19 10.90 -8.07
N ARG A 177 6.59 11.04 -9.34
CA ARG A 177 5.87 11.89 -10.32
C ARG A 177 4.42 11.45 -10.50
N TYR A 178 4.17 10.14 -10.60
CA TYR A 178 2.83 9.59 -10.75
C TYR A 178 1.90 9.96 -9.59
N PHE A 179 2.43 9.95 -8.37
CA PHE A 179 1.67 10.27 -7.15
C PHE A 179 1.73 11.75 -6.72
N LEU A 180 2.30 12.63 -7.54
CA LEU A 180 2.39 14.05 -7.21
C LEU A 180 1.01 14.73 -7.21
N ASN A 181 0.08 14.25 -8.02
CA ASN A 181 -1.27 14.79 -8.09
C ASN A 181 -2.20 14.14 -7.05
N GLU A 182 -2.89 14.97 -6.26
CA GLU A 182 -3.83 14.55 -5.23
C GLU A 182 -4.94 13.62 -5.75
N ALA A 183 -5.54 13.94 -6.90
CA ALA A 183 -6.57 13.10 -7.51
C ALA A 183 -6.05 11.69 -7.81
N THR A 184 -4.78 11.55 -8.18
CA THR A 184 -4.16 10.24 -8.42
C THR A 184 -3.95 9.47 -7.12
N LYS A 185 -3.56 10.14 -6.03
CA LYS A 185 -3.42 9.52 -4.70
C LYS A 185 -4.76 8.99 -4.17
N ILE A 186 -5.80 9.82 -4.21
CA ILE A 186 -7.17 9.44 -3.80
C ILE A 186 -7.67 8.23 -4.62
N SER A 187 -7.54 8.31 -5.94
CA SER A 187 -7.94 7.24 -6.85
C SER A 187 -7.17 5.94 -6.55
N PHE A 188 -5.87 6.05 -6.29
CA PHE A 188 -5.03 4.90 -5.97
C PHE A 188 -5.38 4.28 -4.62
N TYR A 189 -5.74 5.08 -3.61
CA TYR A 189 -6.21 4.56 -2.31
C TYR A 189 -7.44 3.66 -2.51
N TYR A 190 -8.48 4.15 -3.19
CA TYR A 190 -9.69 3.35 -3.44
C TYR A 190 -9.41 2.14 -4.34
N TYR A 191 -8.47 2.27 -5.26
CA TYR A 191 -8.02 1.14 -6.06
C TYR A 191 -7.33 0.04 -5.22
N VAL A 192 -6.54 0.42 -4.22
CA VAL A 192 -5.97 -0.54 -3.26
C VAL A 192 -7.07 -1.15 -2.39
N GLU A 193 -8.02 -0.36 -1.88
CA GLU A 193 -9.20 -0.87 -1.16
C GLU A 193 -9.96 -1.91 -1.98
N LEU A 194 -10.13 -1.68 -3.29
CA LEU A 194 -10.80 -2.61 -4.19
C LEU A 194 -10.05 -3.94 -4.34
N ILE A 195 -8.72 -3.90 -4.47
CA ILE A 195 -7.90 -5.12 -4.57
C ILE A 195 -8.09 -5.98 -3.32
N PHE A 196 -8.12 -5.36 -2.14
CA PHE A 196 -8.24 -6.00 -0.83
C PHE A 196 -9.67 -6.02 -0.27
N ALA A 197 -10.68 -5.79 -1.13
CA ALA A 197 -12.08 -5.88 -0.70
C ALA A 197 -12.47 -7.30 -0.29
N ASP A 198 -11.76 -8.30 -0.82
CA ASP A 198 -11.78 -9.70 -0.37
C ASP A 198 -10.40 -10.04 0.19
N MET A 199 -10.34 -10.27 1.51
CA MET A 199 -9.11 -10.59 2.25
C MET A 199 -8.75 -12.08 2.20
N ASN A 200 -9.44 -12.89 1.40
CA ASN A 200 -9.11 -14.30 1.21
C ASN A 200 -7.68 -14.45 0.62
N PRO A 201 -6.75 -15.14 1.31
CA PRO A 201 -5.38 -15.33 0.85
C PRO A 201 -5.26 -16.00 -0.53
N ASP A 202 -6.13 -16.94 -0.90
CA ASP A 202 -6.09 -17.60 -2.21
C ASP A 202 -6.35 -16.60 -3.33
N VAL A 203 -7.36 -15.73 -3.13
CA VAL A 203 -7.73 -14.68 -4.08
C VAL A 203 -6.59 -13.67 -4.23
N LEU A 204 -5.96 -13.28 -3.12
CA LEU A 204 -4.82 -12.35 -3.13
C LEU A 204 -3.57 -12.98 -3.76
N CYS A 205 -3.29 -14.26 -3.51
CA CYS A 205 -2.19 -14.98 -4.15
C CYS A 205 -2.36 -14.97 -5.68
N ASP A 206 -3.56 -15.25 -6.19
CA ASP A 206 -3.85 -15.20 -7.64
C ASP A 206 -3.69 -13.79 -8.21
N LYS A 207 -4.27 -12.79 -7.54
CA LYS A 207 -4.18 -11.37 -7.93
C LYS A 207 -2.72 -10.89 -8.02
N PHE A 208 -1.89 -11.23 -7.03
CA PHE A 208 -0.51 -10.76 -6.95
C PHE A 208 0.52 -11.66 -7.64
N ASP A 209 0.18 -12.92 -7.98
CA ASP A 209 1.15 -13.95 -8.41
C ASP A 209 2.27 -14.14 -7.37
N PHE A 210 1.91 -13.95 -6.10
CA PHE A 210 2.76 -14.14 -4.92
C PHE A 210 2.14 -15.23 -4.05
N PHE A 211 2.93 -15.73 -3.11
CA PHE A 211 2.46 -16.61 -2.04
C PHE A 211 2.89 -16.04 -0.69
N CYS A 212 2.00 -16.10 0.30
CA CYS A 212 2.28 -15.70 1.69
C CYS A 212 2.70 -16.88 2.60
N CYS A 213 2.48 -18.11 2.13
CA CYS A 213 2.83 -19.37 2.77
C CYS A 213 2.94 -20.47 1.71
N LYS A 214 3.35 -21.68 2.11
CA LYS A 214 3.40 -22.84 1.20
C LYS A 214 2.00 -23.12 0.62
N PRO A 215 1.91 -23.61 -0.63
CA PRO A 215 0.62 -23.82 -1.27
C PRO A 215 -0.34 -24.67 -0.41
N LEU A 216 -1.60 -24.23 -0.31
CA LEU A 216 -2.73 -24.91 0.35
C LEU A 216 -2.72 -24.96 1.88
N ASP A 217 -1.86 -24.20 2.55
CA ASP A 217 -1.76 -24.16 4.01
C ASP A 217 -1.89 -22.73 4.54
N HIS A 218 -3.07 -22.14 4.33
CA HIS A 218 -3.38 -20.78 4.80
C HIS A 218 -3.85 -20.81 6.26
N ASP A 219 -3.21 -19.97 7.07
CA ASP A 219 -3.53 -19.75 8.48
C ASP A 219 -3.84 -18.26 8.76
N ALA A 220 -4.12 -17.92 10.02
CA ALA A 220 -4.39 -16.53 10.43
C ALA A 220 -3.23 -15.58 10.08
N SER A 221 -1.97 -16.06 10.16
CA SER A 221 -0.78 -15.27 9.82
C SER A 221 -0.78 -14.81 8.35
N CYS A 222 -1.45 -15.55 7.46
CA CYS A 222 -1.56 -15.16 6.05
C CYS A 222 -2.35 -13.85 5.89
N THR A 223 -3.45 -13.71 6.64
CA THR A 223 -4.28 -12.49 6.64
C THR A 223 -3.51 -11.29 7.18
N GLU A 224 -2.71 -11.49 8.23
CA GLU A 224 -1.83 -10.45 8.79
C GLU A 224 -0.81 -9.98 7.75
N LYS A 225 -0.10 -10.90 7.09
CA LYS A 225 0.87 -10.57 6.03
C LYS A 225 0.23 -9.71 4.93
N TRP A 226 -0.95 -10.10 4.45
CA TRP A 226 -1.70 -9.35 3.44
C TRP A 226 -2.17 -7.99 3.95
N THR A 227 -2.56 -7.89 5.22
CA THR A 227 -2.91 -6.62 5.88
C THR A 227 -1.69 -5.70 5.95
N SER A 228 -0.52 -6.20 6.32
CA SER A 228 0.72 -5.44 6.30
C SER A 228 1.07 -4.96 4.88
N LEU A 229 0.84 -5.79 3.86
CA LEU A 229 1.04 -5.38 2.47
C LEU A 229 0.06 -4.26 2.07
N LYS A 230 -1.20 -4.33 2.49
CA LYS A 230 -2.18 -3.27 2.24
C LYS A 230 -1.72 -1.95 2.88
N ILE A 231 -1.34 -1.98 4.16
CA ILE A 231 -0.80 -0.82 4.88
C ILE A 231 0.44 -0.26 4.20
N TYR A 232 1.35 -1.14 3.75
CA TYR A 232 2.52 -0.74 2.98
C TYR A 232 2.13 0.08 1.75
N LEU A 233 1.16 -0.39 0.98
CA LEU A 233 0.73 0.27 -0.25
C LEU A 233 0.02 1.60 -0.04
N GLN A 234 -0.67 1.76 1.09
CA GLN A 234 -1.43 2.98 1.40
C GLN A 234 -0.62 4.02 2.17
N LYS A 235 0.39 3.61 2.95
CA LYS A 235 1.16 4.49 3.84
C LYS A 235 2.65 4.44 3.55
N LEU A 236 3.30 3.33 3.87
CA LEU A 236 4.77 3.25 3.90
C LEU A 236 5.41 3.51 2.53
N MET A 237 4.77 3.04 1.45
CA MET A 237 5.24 3.31 0.08
C MET A 237 5.32 4.81 -0.22
N PHE A 238 4.40 5.63 0.31
CA PHE A 238 4.41 7.09 0.12
C PHE A 238 5.49 7.76 0.97
N GLU A 239 5.68 7.32 2.21
CA GLU A 239 6.76 7.78 3.10
C GLU A 239 8.13 7.55 2.45
N ASP A 240 8.31 6.38 1.84
CA ASP A 240 9.47 6.00 1.04
C ASP A 240 9.74 6.94 -0.14
N LEU A 241 8.68 7.47 -0.75
CA LEU A 241 8.74 8.42 -1.86
C LEU A 241 8.87 9.88 -1.39
N LYS A 242 8.89 10.12 -0.07
CA LYS A 242 8.81 11.44 0.55
C LYS A 242 7.56 12.20 0.09
N LEU A 243 6.42 11.49 0.10
CA LEU A 243 5.09 12.01 -0.20
C LEU A 243 4.16 11.72 0.97
N GLU A 244 3.16 12.58 1.14
CA GLU A 244 2.09 12.35 2.10
C GLU A 244 1.00 11.45 1.49
N PRO A 245 0.65 10.32 2.14
CA PRO A 245 -0.45 9.47 1.69
C PRO A 245 -1.80 10.16 1.89
N TRP A 246 -2.72 9.98 0.96
CA TRP A 246 -4.10 10.44 1.15
C TRP A 246 -4.88 9.47 2.05
N ARG A 247 -5.80 10.02 2.85
CA ARG A 247 -6.75 9.28 3.68
C ARG A 247 -8.10 9.99 3.67
N PRO A 248 -9.23 9.27 3.75
CA PRO A 248 -10.54 9.89 3.87
C PRO A 248 -10.68 10.60 5.22
N GLU A 249 -11.41 11.71 5.23
CA GLU A 249 -11.68 12.50 6.44
C GLU A 249 -12.51 11.66 7.44
N GLY A 250 -12.13 11.72 8.71
CA GLY A 250 -12.82 11.00 9.79
C GLY A 250 -12.37 9.54 10.00
N GLU A 251 -11.53 8.99 9.11
CA GLU A 251 -10.82 7.75 9.44
C GLU A 251 -9.67 8.05 10.40
N SER A 252 -9.70 7.42 11.57
CA SER A 252 -8.54 7.41 12.47
C SER A 252 -7.29 6.97 11.70
N PRO A 253 -6.09 7.50 12.01
CA PRO A 253 -4.85 7.03 11.41
C PRO A 253 -4.58 5.52 11.55
N LEU A 254 -5.32 4.85 12.44
CA LEU A 254 -5.32 3.42 12.71
C LEU A 254 -6.54 2.68 12.14
N GLY A 255 -7.36 3.33 11.30
CA GLY A 255 -8.49 2.83 10.50
C GLY A 255 -9.13 1.54 11.01
N GLY A 256 -10.33 1.64 11.59
CA GLY A 256 -11.12 0.55 12.17
C GLY A 256 -11.10 -0.76 11.38
N ILE A 257 -10.12 -1.60 11.68
CA ILE A 257 -10.15 -3.03 11.44
C ILE A 257 -11.06 -3.58 12.53
N ASN A 258 -12.37 -3.61 12.26
CA ASN A 258 -13.33 -4.33 13.09
C ASN A 258 -12.89 -5.80 13.14
N GLY A 259 -12.11 -6.17 14.16
CA GLY A 259 -11.72 -7.56 14.43
C GLY A 259 -10.22 -7.87 14.56
N ILE A 260 -9.29 -6.92 14.44
CA ILE A 260 -7.87 -7.19 14.78
C ILE A 260 -7.56 -6.51 16.13
N PRO A 261 -7.18 -7.27 17.17
CA PRO A 261 -6.80 -6.68 18.44
C PRO A 261 -5.65 -5.69 18.25
N HIS A 262 -5.85 -4.48 18.76
CA HIS A 262 -4.90 -3.36 18.70
C HIS A 262 -3.49 -3.72 19.20
N ASN A 263 -3.33 -4.77 20.00
CA ASN A 263 -2.06 -5.18 20.59
C ASN A 263 -1.04 -5.72 19.58
N ASP A 264 -1.45 -6.35 18.47
CA ASP A 264 -0.46 -6.97 17.57
C ASP A 264 0.15 -5.96 16.59
N LEU A 265 -0.57 -4.90 16.24
CA LEU A 265 -0.02 -3.77 15.48
C LEU A 265 0.84 -2.84 16.36
N CYS A 266 0.51 -2.69 17.64
CA CYS A 266 1.31 -1.87 18.56
C CYS A 266 2.61 -2.56 18.94
N MET A 267 2.65 -3.89 19.09
CA MET A 267 3.88 -4.64 19.31
C MET A 267 4.89 -4.43 18.16
N PHE A 268 4.43 -4.47 16.91
CA PHE A 268 5.30 -4.20 15.76
C PHE A 268 5.78 -2.75 15.69
N ASN A 269 4.94 -1.76 16.03
CA ASN A 269 5.33 -0.35 16.03
C ASN A 269 6.21 0.02 17.24
N GLU A 270 5.94 -0.51 18.44
CA GLU A 270 6.75 -0.31 19.65
C GLU A 270 8.12 -0.98 19.54
N GLU A 271 8.22 -2.17 18.93
CA GLU A 271 9.51 -2.82 18.67
C GLU A 271 10.32 -2.06 17.61
N LEU A 272 9.65 -1.39 16.65
CA LEU A 272 10.29 -0.50 15.68
C LEU A 272 10.72 0.85 16.27
N GLU A 273 9.92 1.43 17.17
CA GLU A 273 10.20 2.73 17.82
C GLU A 273 11.22 2.62 18.95
N ARG A 274 11.23 1.53 19.75
CA ARG A 274 12.27 1.28 20.78
C ARG A 274 13.67 1.21 20.18
N VAL A 275 13.80 0.64 18.98
CA VAL A 275 15.08 0.48 18.27
C VAL A 275 15.65 1.81 17.74
N ASP A 276 14.80 2.82 17.54
CA ASP A 276 15.23 4.17 17.12
C ASP A 276 15.49 5.10 18.33
N ILE A 277 14.80 4.91 19.46
CA ILE A 277 15.03 5.71 20.69
C ILE A 277 16.33 5.31 21.41
N GLU A 278 16.63 4.01 21.56
CA GLU A 278 17.89 3.54 22.16
C GLU A 278 19.14 4.02 21.39
N LYS A 279 18.99 4.33 20.10
CA LYS A 279 20.09 4.86 19.26
C LYS A 279 20.32 6.37 19.39
N LEU A 280 19.35 7.12 19.92
CA LEU A 280 19.49 8.57 20.13
C LEU A 280 20.08 8.89 21.49
N GLU A 281 20.02 7.95 22.45
CA GLU A 281 20.64 8.09 23.78
C GLU A 281 22.14 7.70 23.79
N GLU A 282 22.68 7.15 22.69
CA GLU A 282 24.10 6.76 22.55
C GLU A 282 24.94 7.68 21.64
N ILE A 283 24.43 8.86 21.25
CA ILE A 283 25.27 9.87 20.60
C ILE A 283 25.93 10.70 21.70
N ASP A 284 27.21 10.39 21.95
CA ASP A 284 28.04 11.16 22.86
C ASP A 284 28.18 12.59 22.33
N LEU A 285 27.73 13.57 23.11
CA LEU A 285 27.68 14.99 22.68
C LEU A 285 29.08 15.57 22.42
N GLU A 286 30.13 14.89 22.87
CA GLU A 286 31.52 15.28 22.69
C GLU A 286 32.00 15.09 21.23
N ASP A 287 31.46 14.12 20.48
CA ASP A 287 31.85 13.85 19.08
C ASP A 287 31.33 14.91 18.09
N LEU A 288 30.32 15.70 18.47
CA LEU A 288 29.76 16.77 17.62
C LEU A 288 30.57 18.07 17.68
N ILE A 289 31.48 18.23 18.63
CA ILE A 289 32.24 19.47 18.82
C ILE A 289 33.55 19.47 17.98
N ASP A 290 34.13 18.30 17.72
CA ASP A 290 35.41 18.18 16.99
C ASP A 290 35.28 18.29 15.46
N SER A 291 34.07 18.22 14.90
CA SER A 291 33.85 18.21 13.45
C SER A 291 33.67 19.61 12.81
N ASN A 292 33.81 20.70 13.58
CA ASN A 292 33.52 22.06 13.09
C ASN A 292 34.72 23.03 13.03
N MET A 293 35.97 22.55 13.14
CA MET A 293 37.16 23.37 12.95
C MET A 293 38.07 22.81 11.85
N ASN A 294 37.82 23.19 10.60
CA ASN A 294 38.83 23.47 9.57
C ASN A 294 38.15 23.67 8.20
N TYR A 295 37.82 24.92 7.88
CA TYR A 295 37.68 25.35 6.49
C TYR A 295 38.65 26.51 6.26
N ASP A 296 39.80 26.14 5.71
CA ASP A 296 40.85 27.01 5.20
C ASP A 296 40.39 27.60 3.87
N TRP A 297 40.15 28.92 3.84
CA TRP A 297 39.79 29.67 2.65
C TRP A 297 41.07 30.17 1.98
N GLY A 298 41.66 29.32 1.13
CA GLY A 298 42.77 29.71 0.27
C GLY A 298 42.33 30.70 -0.79
N ASP A 299 42.86 31.93 -0.69
CA ASP A 299 42.71 33.02 -1.65
C ASP A 299 43.26 32.64 -3.05
N GLN A 300 42.49 32.95 -4.09
CA GLN A 300 42.96 33.02 -5.48
C GLN A 300 43.00 34.48 -5.92
N GLU A 301 44.21 35.00 -6.10
CA GLU A 301 44.49 36.31 -6.70
C GLU A 301 44.17 36.33 -8.21
N ILE A 302 43.70 37.50 -8.67
CA ILE A 302 43.61 37.93 -10.08
C ILE A 302 44.66 39.01 -10.30
#